data_AF-A0A924A239-F1
#
_entry.id   AF-A0A924A239-F1
#
_cell.length_a   1.000
_cell.length_b   1.000
_cell.length_c   1.000
_cell.angle_alpha   90.00
_cell.angle_beta   90.00
_cell.angle_gamma   90.00
#
_symmetry.space_group_name_H-M   'P 1'
#
loop_
_entity.id
_entity.type
_entity.pdbx_description
1 polymer ?
#
loop_
_entity_poly.entity_id
_entity_poly.type
_entity_poly.pdbx_seq_one_letter_code
_entity_poly.pdbx_strand_id
1 'polypeptide(L)'
;MQLSEMIEKTVQGLGYELVDFELAARGLVRVYIDFTPEEAVRGFITVEDCEKVTHQLLHVMTVENAVYERLEVSSPGLDRPL
;
A
#
# COMPACT_ATOMS: atom_id res chain seq x y z
N MET A 1 -6.95 -6.99 -14.71
CA MET A 1 -6.06 -7.32 -13.58
C MET A 1 -6.89 -7.31 -12.32
N GLN A 2 -6.60 -8.17 -11.34
CA GLN A 2 -7.24 -8.03 -10.03
C GLN A 2 -6.65 -6.79 -9.31
N LEU A 3 -7.48 -6.11 -8.50
CA LEU A 3 -7.10 -4.90 -7.76
C LEU A 3 -5.85 -5.13 -6.88
N SER A 4 -5.78 -6.31 -6.25
CA SER A 4 -4.64 -6.76 -5.44
C SER A 4 -3.33 -6.84 -6.24
N GLU A 5 -3.34 -7.47 -7.42
CA GLU A 5 -2.13 -7.59 -8.27
C GLU A 5 -1.60 -6.22 -8.73
N MET A 6 -2.51 -5.28 -9.03
CA MET A 6 -2.16 -3.93 -9.44
C MET A 6 -1.53 -3.14 -8.28
N ILE A 7 -2.10 -3.27 -7.08
CA ILE A 7 -1.56 -2.65 -5.87
C ILE A 7 -0.19 -3.23 -5.57
N GLU A 8 -0.06 -4.56 -5.56
CA GLU A 8 1.21 -5.25 -5.31
C GLU A 8 2.32 -4.76 -6.26
N LYS A 9 2.07 -4.77 -7.57
CA LYS A 9 3.04 -4.28 -8.56
C LYS A 9 3.42 -2.82 -8.35
N THR A 10 2.45 -1.99 -7.98
CA THR A 10 2.69 -0.55 -7.74
C THR A 10 3.57 -0.35 -6.51
N VAL A 11 3.26 -1.05 -5.42
CA VAL A 11 3.99 -0.99 -4.14
C VAL A 11 5.42 -1.52 -4.33
N GLN A 12 5.59 -2.69 -4.96
CA GLN A 12 6.90 -3.26 -5.29
C GLN A 12 7.72 -2.36 -6.21
N GLY A 13 7.08 -1.75 -7.22
CA GLY A 13 7.74 -0.81 -8.13
C GLY A 13 8.25 0.48 -7.45
N LEU A 14 7.74 0.80 -6.26
CA LEU A 14 8.18 1.94 -5.46
C LEU A 14 9.26 1.59 -4.41
N GLY A 15 9.63 0.31 -4.26
CA GLY A 15 10.59 -0.16 -3.27
C GLY A 15 9.98 -0.66 -1.96
N TYR A 16 8.65 -0.80 -1.89
CA TYR A 16 7.94 -1.28 -0.71
C TYR A 16 7.42 -2.71 -0.92
N GLU A 17 7.12 -3.40 0.17
CA GLU A 17 6.45 -4.69 0.18
C GLU A 17 4.97 -4.50 0.53
N LEU A 18 4.09 -5.20 -0.20
CA LEU A 18 2.68 -5.30 0.16
C LEU A 18 2.54 -6.37 1.24
N VAL A 19 2.20 -5.94 2.46
CA VAL A 19 2.02 -6.85 3.60
C VAL A 19 0.62 -7.43 3.60
N ASP A 20 -0.39 -6.58 3.44
CA ASP A 20 -1.79 -6.99 3.43
C ASP A 20 -2.67 -6.01 2.66
N PHE A 21 -3.84 -6.48 2.22
CA PHE A 21 -4.81 -5.72 1.47
C PHE A 21 -6.22 -6.10 1.89
N GLU A 22 -7.01 -5.10 2.31
CA GLU A 22 -8.37 -5.29 2.76
C GLU A 22 -9.36 -4.40 2.01
N LEU A 23 -10.50 -4.99 1.65
CA LEU A 23 -11.68 -4.29 1.16
C LEU A 23 -12.72 -4.24 2.28
N ALA A 24 -12.80 -3.09 2.95
CA ALA A 24 -13.81 -2.90 3.99
C ALA A 24 -15.13 -2.38 3.40
N ALA A 25 -16.15 -2.32 4.25
CA ALA A 25 -17.47 -1.82 3.86
C ALA A 25 -17.40 -0.39 3.29
N ARG A 26 -18.35 -0.05 2.40
CA ARG A 26 -18.45 1.25 1.73
C ARG A 26 -17.25 1.59 0.82
N GLY A 27 -16.77 0.59 0.08
CA GLY A 27 -15.71 0.79 -0.92
C GLY A 27 -14.39 1.32 -0.34
N LEU A 28 -14.13 1.07 0.95
CA LEU A 28 -12.89 1.46 1.60
C LEU A 28 -11.81 0.42 1.28
N VAL A 29 -10.70 0.89 0.73
CA VAL A 29 -9.52 0.09 0.39
C VAL A 29 -8.43 0.38 1.40
N ARG A 30 -8.00 -0.62 2.15
CA ARG A 30 -6.86 -0.53 3.07
C ARG A 30 -5.69 -1.31 2.51
N VAL A 31 -4.53 -0.65 2.48
CA VAL A 31 -3.28 -1.23 1.99
C VAL A 31 -2.24 -1.11 3.10
N TYR A 32 -1.69 -2.25 3.49
CA TYR A 32 -0.61 -2.32 4.46
C TYR A 32 0.72 -2.52 3.74
N ILE A 33 1.66 -1.60 3.97
CA ILE A 33 2.99 -1.62 3.36
C ILE A 33 4.10 -1.72 4.41
N ASP A 34 5.20 -2.37 4.06
CA ASP A 34 6.45 -2.32 4.82
C ASP A 34 7.65 -2.14 3.87
N PHE A 35 8.84 -1.92 4.41
CA PHE A 35 10.05 -1.97 3.61
C PHE A 35 10.35 -3.42 3.24
N THR A 36 10.82 -3.61 2.01
CA THR A 36 11.37 -4.91 1.59
C THR A 36 12.56 -5.29 2.48
N PRO A 37 12.94 -6.58 2.54
CA PRO A 37 14.11 -7.01 3.31
C PRO A 37 15.40 -6.27 2.95
N GLU A 38 15.51 -5.81 1.70
CA GLU A 38 16.65 -5.05 1.17
C GLU A 38 16.64 -3.60 1.67
N GLU A 39 15.47 -2.98 1.78
CA GLU A 39 15.28 -1.62 2.26
C GLU A 39 15.04 -1.52 3.77
N ALA A 40 14.90 -2.64 4.48
CA ALA A 40 14.66 -2.71 5.93
C ALA A 40 15.73 -1.99 6.78
N VAL A 41 16.93 -1.76 6.22
CA VAL A 41 17.98 -0.93 6.83
C VAL A 41 17.54 0.53 7.04
N ARG A 42 16.55 1.01 6.28
CA ARG A 42 15.99 2.37 6.36
C ARG A 42 15.11 2.58 7.59
N GLY A 43 14.75 1.52 8.32
CA GLY A 43 13.99 1.59 9.55
C GLY A 43 12.50 1.31 9.35
N PHE A 44 11.65 2.16 9.93
CA PHE A 44 10.18 2.02 9.87
C PHE A 44 9.59 2.92 8.78
N ILE A 45 8.51 2.44 8.15
CA ILE A 45 7.72 3.24 7.22
C ILE A 45 7.28 4.53 7.89
N THR A 46 7.57 5.65 7.23
CA THR A 46 7.19 6.99 7.69
C THR A 46 5.88 7.45 7.05
N VAL A 47 5.32 8.56 7.55
CA VAL A 47 4.12 9.17 6.95
C VAL A 47 4.38 9.59 5.49
N GLU A 48 5.60 10.03 5.18
CA GLU A 48 6.00 10.43 3.82
C GLU A 48 5.99 9.24 2.85
N ASP A 49 6.40 8.06 3.31
CA ASP A 49 6.34 6.82 2.52
C ASP A 49 4.87 6.42 2.23
N CYS A 50 3.99 6.48 3.24
CA CYS A 50 2.56 6.23 3.07
C CYS A 50 1.92 7.23 2.09
N GLU A 51 2.28 8.52 2.17
CA GLU A 51 1.80 9.54 1.24
C GLU A 51 2.25 9.26 -0.20
N LYS A 52 3.52 8.89 -0.39
CA LYS A 52 4.08 8.54 -1.70
C LYS A 52 3.34 7.36 -2.33
N VAL A 53 3.11 6.29 -1.57
CA VAL A 53 2.36 5.13 -2.05
C VAL A 53 0.91 5.49 -2.33
N THR A 54 0.27 6.27 -1.46
CA THR A 54 -1.11 6.76 -1.65
C THR A 54 -1.23 7.50 -2.98
N HIS A 55 -0.35 8.47 -3.24
CA HIS A 55 -0.34 9.26 -4.47
C HIS A 55 -0.22 8.38 -5.72
N GLN A 56 0.71 7.42 -5.70
CA GLN A 56 0.90 6.53 -6.84
C GLN A 56 -0.29 5.60 -7.07
N LEU A 57 -0.84 5.02 -6.00
CA LEU A 57 -2.02 4.16 -6.08
C LEU A 57 -3.22 4.91 -6.62
N LEU A 58 -3.49 6.13 -6.17
CA LEU A 58 -4.55 6.98 -6.71
C LEU A 58 -4.41 7.16 -8.24
N HIS A 59 -3.18 7.40 -8.71
CA HIS A 59 -2.91 7.56 -10.14
C HIS A 59 -3.21 6.28 -10.93
N VAL A 60 -2.64 5.15 -10.51
CA VAL A 60 -2.82 3.86 -11.20
C VAL A 60 -4.28 3.39 -11.14
N MET A 61 -4.93 3.51 -9.99
CA MET A 61 -6.35 3.17 -9.82
C MET A 61 -7.25 4.04 -10.71
N THR A 62 -6.90 5.30 -10.94
CA THR A 62 -7.63 6.18 -11.86
C THR A 62 -7.47 5.72 -13.31
N VAL A 63 -6.25 5.37 -13.74
CA VAL A 63 -5.98 4.87 -15.09
C VAL A 63 -6.73 3.56 -15.35
N GLU A 64 -6.72 2.65 -14.39
CA GLU A 64 -7.35 1.33 -14.48
C GLU A 64 -8.86 1.35 -14.18
N ASN A 65 -9.45 2.53 -13.94
CA ASN A 65 -10.87 2.72 -13.61
C ASN A 65 -11.33 1.85 -12.42
N ALA A 66 -10.49 1.71 -11.39
CA ALA A 66 -10.82 0.95 -10.19
C ALA A 66 -11.93 1.65 -9.39
N VAL A 67 -12.91 0.86 -8.91
CA VAL A 67 -14.04 1.37 -8.12
C VAL A 67 -13.73 1.29 -6.63
N TYR A 68 -13.57 2.44 -5.99
CA TYR A 68 -13.37 2.59 -4.55
C TYR A 68 -13.92 3.95 -4.09
N GLU A 69 -14.32 4.07 -2.82
CA GLU A 69 -14.76 5.34 -2.23
C GLU A 69 -13.62 6.04 -1.48
N ARG A 70 -12.75 5.28 -0.82
CA ARG A 70 -11.65 5.82 -0.01
C ARG A 70 -10.47 4.87 0.03
N LEU A 71 -9.27 5.40 -0.15
CA LEU A 71 -8.00 4.68 -0.04
C LEU A 71 -7.31 5.07 1.27
N GLU A 72 -6.92 4.07 2.06
CA GLU A 72 -6.10 4.22 3.26
C GLU A 72 -4.82 3.38 3.08
N VAL A 73 -3.66 4.03 3.13
CA VAL A 73 -2.36 3.36 3.15
C VAL A 73 -1.80 3.50 4.56
N SER A 74 -1.33 2.40 5.13
CA SER A 74 -0.75 2.37 6.47
C SER A 74 0.39 1.37 6.51
N SER A 75 1.26 1.50 7.51
CA SER A 75 2.18 0.42 7.86
C SER A 75 1.56 -0.43 8.96
N PRO A 76 1.90 -1.73 9.04
CA PRO A 76 1.45 -2.59 10.14
C PRO A 76 1.96 -2.11 11.51
N GLY A 77 2.93 -1.19 11.55
CA GLY A 77 3.43 -0.59 12.78
C GLY A 77 4.10 -1.60 13.71
N LEU A 78 4.32 -1.20 14.97
CA LEU A 78 5.02 -1.97 16.03
C LEU A 78 4.32 -3.28 16.45
N ASP A 79 3.19 -3.65 15.85
CA ASP A 79 2.52 -4.95 16.07
C ASP A 79 3.21 -6.07 15.28
N ARG A 80 4.56 -6.05 15.25
CA ARG A 80 5.34 -7.21 14.85
C ARG A 80 5.27 -8.19 16.03
N PRO A 81 4.78 -9.43 15.85
CA PRO A 81 5.11 -10.47 16.81
C PRO A 81 6.65 -10.57 16.84
N LEU A 82 7.23 -10.32 18.03
CA LEU A 82 8.66 -10.46 18.31
C LEU A 82 9.18 -11.85 17.96
#